data_AF-A0A6F9AQL4-F1
#
_entry.id   AF-A0A6F9AQL4-F1
#
_cell.length_a   1.000
_cell.length_b   1.000
_cell.length_c   1.000
_cell.angle_alpha   90.00
_cell.angle_beta   90.00
_cell.angle_gamma   90.00
#
_symmetry.space_group_name_H-M   'P 1'
#
loop_
_entity.id
_entity.type
_entity.pdbx_description
1 polymer ?
#
loop_
_entity_poly.entity_id
_entity_poly.type
_entity_poly.pdbx_seq_one_letter_code
_entity_poly.pdbx_strand_id
1 'polypeptide(L)'
;MLRPGDRVALVFPNNDPAAFMVAFYGCLLAEVVPVPIEVPLTRKYKTCKDGSVLGVTVMRIALLTHCQALTQSCGYTEAETIVNVLDFKKDVGLWHGIL
;
A
#
# COMPACT_ATOMS: atom_id res chain seq x y z
N MET A 1 3.62 -20.53 11.74
CA MET A 1 4.76 -20.27 10.85
C MET A 1 4.17 -19.74 9.54
N LEU A 2 4.54 -18.54 9.10
CA LEU A 2 4.03 -17.94 7.85
C LEU A 2 4.72 -18.59 6.65
N ARG A 3 3.97 -18.82 5.58
CA ARG A 3 4.46 -19.39 4.32
C ARG A 3 4.37 -18.35 3.20
N PRO A 4 5.26 -18.41 2.19
CA PRO A 4 5.10 -17.61 0.98
C PRO A 4 3.69 -17.73 0.41
N GLY A 5 3.07 -16.59 0.10
CA GLY A 5 1.69 -16.49 -0.39
C GLY A 5 0.61 -16.39 0.70
N ASP A 6 0.93 -16.54 1.98
CA ASP A 6 -0.03 -16.31 3.06
C ASP A 6 -0.48 -14.83 3.08
N ARG A 7 -1.76 -14.59 3.40
CA ARG A 7 -2.32 -13.23 3.48
C ARG A 7 -2.18 -12.71 4.90
N VAL A 8 -1.50 -11.57 5.05
CA VAL A 8 -1.26 -10.93 6.35
C VAL A 8 -2.02 -9.61 6.41
N ALA A 9 -3.02 -9.53 7.29
CA ALA A 9 -3.76 -8.31 7.53
C ALA A 9 -2.88 -7.30 8.30
N LEU A 10 -2.66 -6.12 7.71
CA LEU A 10 -1.94 -5.02 8.33
C LEU A 10 -2.93 -4.02 8.89
N VAL A 11 -3.15 -4.08 10.19
CA VAL A 11 -4.11 -3.23 10.91
C VAL A 11 -3.32 -2.15 11.66
N PHE A 12 -3.29 -0.94 11.12
CA PHE A 12 -2.56 0.19 11.71
C PHE A 12 -3.46 1.42 11.85
N PRO A 13 -3.27 2.28 12.87
CA PRO A 13 -3.88 3.61 12.90
C PRO A 13 -3.30 4.52 11.81
N ASN A 14 -4.02 5.59 11.41
CA ASN A 14 -3.55 6.53 10.37
C ASN A 14 -2.49 7.53 10.87
N ASN A 15 -2.22 7.57 12.16
CA ASN A 15 -1.25 8.50 12.75
C ASN A 15 0.21 8.02 12.67
N ASP A 16 0.45 6.78 12.22
CA ASP A 16 1.79 6.19 12.13
C ASP A 16 1.98 5.50 10.75
N PRO A 17 2.22 6.30 9.69
CA PRO A 17 2.51 5.78 8.36
C PRO A 17 3.81 4.97 8.30
N ALA A 18 4.80 5.32 9.12
CA ALA A 18 6.10 4.67 9.12
C ALA A 18 5.99 3.20 9.54
N ALA A 19 5.27 2.91 10.62
CA ALA A 19 5.06 1.53 11.07
C ALA A 19 4.31 0.68 10.04
N PHE A 20 3.33 1.26 9.36
CA PHE A 20 2.61 0.59 8.27
C PHE A 20 3.53 0.26 7.09
N MET A 21 4.32 1.23 6.62
CA MET A 21 5.24 1.03 5.48
C MET A 21 6.29 -0.03 5.80
N VAL A 22 6.85 -0.02 7.01
CA VAL A 22 7.79 -1.05 7.47
C VAL A 22 7.15 -2.44 7.43
N ALA A 23 5.93 -2.58 7.95
CA ALA A 23 5.23 -3.86 7.92
C ALA A 23 4.84 -4.31 6.50
N PHE A 24 4.47 -3.36 5.64
CA PHE A 24 4.13 -3.62 4.23
C PHE A 24 5.35 -4.12 3.44
N TYR A 25 6.48 -3.44 3.52
CA TYR A 25 7.72 -3.92 2.89
C TYR A 25 8.23 -5.20 3.52
N GLY A 26 8.08 -5.38 4.84
CA GLY A 26 8.40 -6.63 5.53
C GLY A 26 7.58 -7.81 4.98
N CYS A 27 6.29 -7.60 4.69
CA CYS A 27 5.45 -8.60 4.05
C CYS A 27 5.95 -8.96 2.65
N LEU A 28 6.27 -7.95 1.85
CA LEU A 28 6.83 -8.17 0.52
C LEU A 28 8.17 -8.92 0.57
N LEU A 29 9.08 -8.56 1.48
CA LEU A 29 10.36 -9.26 1.62
C LEU A 29 10.18 -10.73 2.08
N ALA A 30 9.19 -10.99 2.92
CA ALA A 30 8.83 -12.34 3.38
C ALA A 30 7.95 -13.14 2.41
N GLU A 31 7.70 -12.62 1.20
CA GLU A 31 6.83 -13.23 0.17
C GLU A 31 5.38 -13.48 0.61
N VAL A 32 4.90 -12.76 1.63
CA VAL A 32 3.51 -12.80 2.06
C VAL A 32 2.73 -11.64 1.44
N VAL A 33 1.41 -11.80 1.32
CA VAL A 33 0.53 -10.79 0.72
C VAL A 33 0.06 -9.81 1.81
N PRO A 34 0.56 -8.56 1.84
CA PRO A 34 0.05 -7.57 2.78
C PRO A 34 -1.37 -7.16 2.39
N VAL A 35 -2.30 -7.28 3.32
CA VAL A 35 -3.69 -6.81 3.18
C VAL A 35 -3.87 -5.61 4.10
N PRO A 36 -3.67 -4.38 3.61
CA PRO A 36 -3.83 -3.19 4.43
C PRO A 36 -5.30 -3.02 4.83
N ILE A 37 -5.55 -2.94 6.14
CA ILE A 37 -6.87 -2.67 6.70
C ILE A 37 -6.83 -1.32 7.39
N GLU A 38 -7.59 -0.36 6.86
CA GLU A 38 -7.85 0.88 7.57
C GLU A 38 -8.69 0.59 8.80
N VAL A 39 -8.24 1.02 9.99
CA VAL A 39 -9.08 1.00 11.17
C VAL A 39 -10.09 2.14 11.03
N PRO A 40 -11.41 1.87 11.05
CA PRO A 40 -12.39 2.89 10.71
C PRO A 40 -12.49 3.91 11.85
N LEU A 41 -11.80 5.05 11.73
CA LEU A 41 -12.00 6.18 12.63
C LEU A 41 -13.19 7.06 12.22
N THR A 42 -13.67 6.97 10.98
CA THR A 42 -15.01 7.42 10.55
C THR A 42 -15.30 6.93 9.11
N ARG A 43 -16.03 5.82 9.00
CA ARG A 43 -17.00 5.48 7.95
C ARG A 43 -16.74 5.91 6.48
N LYS A 44 -15.59 5.58 5.86
CA LYS A 44 -15.44 5.62 4.38
C LYS A 44 -14.51 4.53 3.84
N TYR A 45 -15.00 3.29 3.78
CA TYR A 45 -14.43 2.30 2.85
C TYR A 45 -14.99 2.54 1.44
N LYS A 46 -14.25 2.14 0.40
CA LYS A 46 -14.83 1.96 -0.93
C LYS A 46 -15.78 0.76 -0.87
N THR A 47 -17.03 1.02 -0.50
CA THR A 47 -18.10 0.05 -0.64
C THR A 47 -18.63 0.09 -2.07
N CYS A 48 -18.78 -1.09 -2.68
CA CYS A 48 -19.60 -1.25 -3.87
C CYS A 48 -21.02 -0.74 -3.60
N LYS A 49 -21.82 -0.50 -4.65
CA LYS A 49 -23.20 0.01 -4.52
C LYS A 49 -24.10 -0.89 -3.64
N ASP A 50 -23.69 -2.13 -3.41
CA ASP A 50 -24.35 -3.15 -2.59
C ASP A 50 -23.83 -3.22 -1.13
N GLY A 51 -22.87 -2.37 -0.75
CA GLY A 51 -22.27 -2.37 0.60
C GLY A 51 -21.12 -3.35 0.78
N SER A 52 -20.70 -4.10 -0.25
CA SER A 52 -19.53 -4.98 -0.18
C SER A 52 -18.22 -4.20 -0.19
N VAL A 53 -17.21 -4.67 0.57
CA VAL A 53 -15.89 -4.03 0.64
C VAL A 53 -15.03 -4.50 -0.54
N LEU A 54 -14.48 -3.55 -1.30
CA LEU A 54 -13.54 -3.87 -2.37
C LEU A 54 -12.11 -4.00 -1.80
N GLY A 55 -11.53 -5.19 -1.90
CA GLY A 55 -10.12 -5.42 -1.65
C GLY A 55 -9.32 -5.43 -2.95
N VAL A 56 -8.29 -4.60 -3.04
CA VAL A 56 -7.36 -4.59 -4.18
C VAL A 56 -6.10 -5.38 -3.78
N THR A 57 -5.78 -6.43 -4.54
CA THR A 57 -4.51 -7.16 -4.38
C THR A 57 -3.57 -6.76 -5.49
N VAL A 58 -2.37 -6.27 -5.13
CA VAL A 58 -1.34 -5.89 -6.09
C VAL A 58 -0.21 -6.92 -6.03
N MET A 59 0.16 -7.49 -7.18
CA MET A 59 1.31 -8.39 -7.27
C MET A 59 2.62 -7.60 -7.16
N ARG A 60 3.66 -8.19 -6.56
CA ARG A 60 5.01 -7.58 -6.48
C ARG A 60 5.50 -7.08 -7.84
N ILE A 61 5.30 -7.86 -8.91
CA ILE A 61 5.75 -7.48 -10.24
C ILE A 61 4.99 -6.26 -10.78
N ALA A 62 3.67 -6.20 -10.55
CA ALA A 62 2.86 -5.05 -10.94
C ALA A 62 3.29 -3.78 -10.18
N LEU A 63 3.66 -3.94 -8.91
CA LEU A 63 4.18 -2.84 -8.09
C LEU A 63 5.52 -2.32 -8.61
N LEU A 64 6.47 -3.21 -8.89
CA LEU A 64 7.77 -2.84 -9.45
C LEU A 64 7.65 -2.17 -10.82
N THR A 65 6.83 -2.74 -11.72
CA THR A 65 6.55 -2.14 -13.03
C THR A 65 5.91 -0.76 -12.88
N HIS A 66 5.04 -0.57 -11.88
CA HIS A 66 4.45 0.72 -11.59
C HIS A 66 5.47 1.75 -11.10
N CYS A 67 6.34 1.40 -10.14
CA CYS A 67 7.42 2.26 -9.67
C CYS A 67 8.32 2.69 -10.84
N GLN A 68 8.75 1.73 -11.68
CA GLN A 68 9.56 2.01 -12.87
C GLN A 68 8.87 2.99 -13.82
N ALA A 69 7.58 2.78 -14.11
CA ALA A 69 6.81 3.66 -14.99
C ALA A 69 6.67 5.07 -14.40
N LEU A 70 6.40 5.20 -13.09
CA LEU A 70 6.30 6.49 -12.43
C LEU A 70 7.64 7.23 -12.42
N THR A 71 8.73 6.59 -11.99
CA THR A 71 10.09 7.15 -12.04
C THR A 71 10.44 7.65 -13.43
N GLN A 72 10.14 6.88 -14.48
CA GLN A 72 10.42 7.27 -15.85
C GLN A 72 9.54 8.43 -16.32
N SER A 73 8.25 8.42 -15.99
CA SER A 73 7.29 9.44 -16.44
C SER A 73 7.48 10.79 -15.73
N CYS A 74 7.82 10.76 -14.45
CA CYS A 74 8.04 11.95 -13.63
C CYS A 74 9.49 12.42 -13.65
N GLY A 75 10.41 11.61 -14.19
CA GLY A 75 11.84 11.90 -14.22
C GLY A 75 12.49 11.89 -12.83
N TYR A 76 12.01 11.02 -11.93
CA TYR A 76 12.53 10.99 -10.56
C TYR A 76 14.00 10.56 -10.51
N THR A 77 14.78 11.24 -9.69
CA THR A 77 16.21 10.99 -9.48
C THR A 77 16.55 10.76 -8.01
N GLU A 78 17.72 10.18 -7.73
CA GLU A 78 18.17 9.95 -6.36
C GLU A 78 18.26 11.28 -5.58
N ALA A 79 17.97 11.23 -4.28
CA ALA A 79 17.97 12.38 -3.36
C ALA A 79 16.84 13.41 -3.57
N GLU A 80 15.81 13.10 -4.37
CA GLU A 80 14.60 13.89 -4.43
C GLU A 80 13.66 13.63 -3.25
N THR A 81 13.06 14.69 -2.71
CA THR A 81 12.08 14.58 -1.61
C THR A 81 10.67 14.51 -2.21
N ILE A 82 10.02 13.35 -2.09
CA ILE A 82 8.64 13.14 -2.51
C ILE A 82 7.70 13.35 -1.31
N VAL A 83 6.74 14.25 -1.45
CA VAL A 83 5.71 14.51 -0.43
C VAL A 83 4.38 13.96 -0.91
N ASN A 84 3.87 12.94 -0.23
CA ASN A 84 2.56 12.37 -0.51
C ASN A 84 1.53 12.92 0.49
N VAL A 85 0.62 13.76 -0.01
CA VAL A 85 -0.47 14.34 0.79
C VAL A 85 -1.74 13.48 0.77
N LEU A 86 -1.73 12.38 0.03
CA LEU A 86 -2.84 11.44 -0.05
C LEU A 86 -2.76 10.43 1.09
N ASP A 87 -3.91 9.83 1.43
CA ASP A 87 -3.98 8.76 2.41
C ASP A 87 -3.14 7.56 1.93
N PHE A 88 -2.04 7.29 2.62
CA PHE A 88 -1.07 6.25 2.24
C PHE A 88 -1.64 4.83 2.26
N LYS A 89 -2.85 4.63 2.83
CA LYS A 89 -3.56 3.34 2.79
C LYS A 89 -4.55 3.24 1.64
N LYS A 90 -4.84 4.34 0.93
CA LYS A 90 -5.79 4.37 -0.19
C LYS A 90 -5.05 4.40 -1.52
N ASP A 91 -5.49 3.56 -2.45
CA ASP A 91 -5.09 3.49 -3.87
C ASP A 91 -3.90 4.39 -4.23
N VAL A 92 -4.16 5.61 -4.71
CA VAL A 92 -3.15 6.55 -5.23
C VAL A 92 -2.13 6.98 -4.18
N GLY A 93 -2.53 7.14 -2.92
CA GLY A 93 -1.59 7.43 -1.83
C GLY A 93 -0.70 6.23 -1.51
N LEU A 94 -1.23 5.01 -1.57
CA LEU A 94 -0.40 3.81 -1.44
C LEU A 94 0.58 3.69 -2.62
N TRP A 95 0.12 3.91 -3.86
CA TRP A 95 0.96 3.84 -5.06
C TRP A 95 2.14 4.83 -5.03
N HIS A 96 1.90 6.09 -4.67
CA HIS A 96 2.97 7.10 -4.56
C HIS A 96 3.82 6.91 -3.30
N GLY A 97 3.28 6.30 -2.25
CA GLY A 97 4.03 6.01 -1.03
C GLY A 97 5.00 4.85 -1.17
N ILE A 98 4.83 3.98 -2.19
CA ILE A 98 5.67 2.80 -2.40
C ILE A 98 6.89 3.06 -3.33
N LEU A 99 6.92 4.21 -4.00
CA LEU A 99 8.05 4.64 -4.83
C LEU A 99 9.38 4.68 -4.07
#